data_AF-A0A6N3Z2W7-F1
#
_entry.id   AF-A0A6N3Z2W7-F1
#
_cell.length_a   1.000
_cell.length_b   1.000
_cell.length_c   1.000
_cell.angle_alpha   90.00
_cell.angle_beta   90.00
_cell.angle_gamma   90.00
#
_symmetry.space_group_name_H-M   'P 1'
#
loop_
_entity.id
_entity.type
_entity.pdbx_description
1 polymer ?
#
loop_
_entity_poly.entity_id
_entity_poly.type
_entity_poly.pdbx_seq_one_letter_code
_entity_poly.pdbx_strand_id
1 'polypeptide(L)'
;MSTLVKMPFARSNETGKIISIIEANRGNACNCRCLSCNTPVSARQANVNQWHFSHRTDNTSTENECSFSPVTAIALILRQQLPTLQHFDLDDFSFDHVSWEIDVNKFGIIIGGYAQDPIGKHTVAIDIPFPGSKTFDIDKLIPEIDNILTINTNMIANTLYTKNSKPELLRPDEIFQLLLENWESWVTMLHSSITIEKNEEIKHIEEHKLESINNETHKQIQNTKFSLCACCNEHYGSFGKELLCSECVRKHVGSTYKNLTEMIRFYSYR
;
A
#
# COMPACT_ATOMS: atom_id res chain seq x y z
N MET A 1 8.22 25.27 21.25
CA MET A 1 9.34 25.17 20.29
C MET A 1 9.09 23.97 19.38
N SER A 2 8.79 24.21 18.11
CA SER A 2 8.62 23.14 17.12
C SER A 2 9.96 22.42 16.98
N THR A 3 10.03 21.12 17.30
CA THR A 3 11.20 20.31 17.01
C THR A 3 11.29 20.15 15.49
N LEU A 4 12.12 20.98 14.85
CA LEU A 4 12.42 20.91 13.43
C LEU A 4 12.90 19.49 13.08
N VAL A 5 12.11 18.77 12.27
CA VAL A 5 12.51 17.47 11.77
C VAL A 5 13.70 17.66 10.83
N LYS A 6 14.81 16.98 11.13
CA LYS A 6 16.01 16.99 10.29
C LYS A 6 15.70 16.30 8.96
N MET A 7 16.00 16.95 7.84
CA MET A 7 15.68 16.45 6.49
C MET A 7 16.67 15.34 6.09
N PRO A 8 16.25 14.07 5.97
CA PRO A 8 17.17 12.98 5.62
C PRO A 8 17.36 12.82 4.11
N PHE A 9 16.47 13.40 3.30
CA PHE A 9 16.42 13.25 1.85
C PHE A 9 16.39 14.58 1.12
N ALA A 10 16.90 14.56 -0.11
CA ALA A 10 16.82 15.66 -1.04
C ALA A 10 16.82 15.15 -2.48
N ARG A 11 16.39 15.98 -3.43
CA ARG A 11 16.50 15.67 -4.86
C ARG A 11 17.87 16.11 -5.37
N SER A 12 18.62 15.20 -5.97
CA SER A 12 19.87 15.52 -6.66
C SER A 12 19.56 16.23 -7.98
N ASN A 13 20.19 17.38 -8.23
CA ASN A 13 20.11 18.03 -9.54
C ASN A 13 20.90 17.27 -10.62
N GLU A 14 21.85 16.42 -10.23
CA GLU A 14 22.69 15.66 -11.17
C GLU A 14 21.93 14.49 -11.79
N THR A 15 21.17 13.77 -10.96
CA THR A 15 20.46 12.55 -11.40
C THR A 15 18.94 12.74 -11.51
N GLY A 16 18.40 13.83 -10.96
CA GLY A 16 16.96 14.04 -10.80
C GLY A 16 16.31 13.16 -9.73
N LYS A 17 17.05 12.20 -9.16
CA LYS A 17 16.57 11.24 -8.16
C LYS A 17 16.60 11.83 -6.75
N ILE A 18 15.71 11.33 -5.92
CA ILE A 18 15.72 11.48 -4.47
C ILE A 18 16.85 10.60 -3.94
N ILE A 19 17.70 11.18 -3.11
CA ILE A 19 18.83 10.52 -2.47
C ILE A 19 18.80 10.75 -0.96
N SER A 20 19.43 9.84 -0.22
CA SER A 20 19.68 9.98 1.21
C SER A 20 20.92 10.83 1.49
N ILE A 21 20.96 11.42 2.68
CA ILE A 21 22.13 12.18 3.16
C ILE A 21 23.41 11.34 3.21
N ILE A 22 23.31 10.01 3.31
CA ILE A 22 24.47 9.11 3.30
C ILE A 22 25.07 8.93 1.90
N GLU A 23 24.31 9.25 0.85
CA GLU A 23 24.74 9.17 -0.55
C GLU A 23 25.28 10.52 -1.06
N ALA A 24 24.99 11.61 -0.34
CA ALA A 24 25.31 12.96 -0.78
C ALA A 24 26.78 13.34 -0.52
N ASN A 25 27.36 14.07 -1.47
CA ASN A 25 28.61 14.79 -1.26
C ASN A 25 28.44 15.86 -0.16
N ARG A 26 29.46 16.09 0.66
CA ARG A 26 29.38 17.00 1.80
C ARG A 26 29.14 18.46 1.38
N GLY A 27 28.34 19.18 2.18
CA GLY A 27 28.16 20.63 2.06
C GLY A 27 27.37 21.01 0.81
N ASN A 28 27.77 22.09 0.14
CA ASN A 28 27.13 22.57 -1.08
C ASN A 28 27.46 21.71 -2.31
N ALA A 29 28.49 20.86 -2.22
CA ALA A 29 28.86 19.94 -3.28
C ALA A 29 27.82 18.84 -3.50
N CYS A 30 26.82 18.67 -2.62
CA CYS A 30 25.70 17.75 -2.87
C CYS A 30 24.85 18.14 -4.08
N ASN A 31 24.83 19.43 -4.44
CA ASN A 31 24.00 19.96 -5.52
C ASN A 31 22.53 19.46 -5.48
N CYS A 32 21.91 19.57 -4.30
CA CYS A 32 20.57 19.04 -4.03
C CYS A 32 19.53 20.13 -3.78
N ARG A 33 18.25 19.76 -3.89
CA ARG A 33 17.08 20.59 -3.59
C ARG A 33 16.12 19.92 -2.62
N CYS A 34 15.48 20.73 -1.78
CA CYS A 34 14.46 20.27 -0.84
C CYS A 34 13.26 19.64 -1.57
N LEU A 35 12.75 18.52 -1.07
CA LEU A 35 11.60 17.83 -1.65
C LEU A 35 10.28 18.59 -1.50
N SER A 36 10.17 19.48 -0.50
CA SER A 36 8.93 20.21 -0.20
C SER A 36 8.87 21.58 -0.86
N CYS A 37 9.95 22.37 -0.80
CA CYS A 37 9.96 23.76 -1.27
C CYS A 37 10.90 24.02 -2.45
N ASN A 38 11.62 23.00 -2.93
CA ASN A 38 12.57 23.08 -4.04
C ASN A 38 13.78 24.03 -3.82
N THR A 39 13.90 24.66 -2.65
CA THR A 39 15.05 25.50 -2.29
C THR A 39 16.33 24.66 -2.25
N PRO A 40 17.47 25.18 -2.74
CA PRO A 40 18.77 24.53 -2.60
C PRO A 40 19.08 24.15 -1.14
N VAL A 41 19.70 22.98 -0.95
CA VAL A 41 20.10 22.49 0.38
C VAL A 41 21.59 22.21 0.44
N SER A 42 22.15 22.22 1.64
CA SER A 42 23.51 21.77 1.93
C SER A 42 23.46 20.47 2.72
N ALA A 43 24.32 19.50 2.38
CA ALA A 43 24.49 18.27 3.15
C ALA A 43 25.32 18.54 4.42
N ARG A 44 24.68 18.50 5.60
CA ARG A 44 25.32 18.69 6.91
C ARG A 44 25.74 17.35 7.48
N GLN A 45 26.93 16.89 7.10
CA GLN A 45 27.56 15.68 7.64
C GLN A 45 28.61 16.09 8.68
N ALA A 46 28.38 15.78 9.96
CA ALA A 46 29.27 16.15 11.05
C ALA A 46 29.56 14.93 11.94
N ASN A 47 30.66 14.99 12.71
CA ASN A 47 31.05 13.87 13.58
C ASN A 47 30.17 13.74 14.83
N VAL A 48 29.53 14.84 15.24
CA VAL A 48 28.75 14.91 16.49
C VAL A 48 27.25 15.01 16.21
N ASN A 49 26.86 15.88 15.27
CA ASN A 49 25.45 16.10 14.94
C ASN A 49 24.96 15.09 13.90
N GLN A 50 23.74 14.58 14.08
CA GLN A 50 23.07 13.74 13.09
C GLN A 50 23.08 14.40 11.71
N TRP A 51 23.42 13.61 10.69
CA TRP A 51 23.50 14.07 9.33
C TRP A 51 22.12 14.41 8.79
N HIS A 52 22.03 15.53 8.08
CA HIS A 52 20.79 16.00 7.48
C HIS A 52 21.08 16.99 6.36
N PHE A 53 20.08 17.24 5.52
CA PHE A 53 20.07 18.39 4.64
C PHE A 53 19.56 19.62 5.40
N SER A 54 20.14 20.78 5.12
CA SER A 54 19.66 22.08 5.63
C SER A 54 19.41 23.02 4.46
N HIS A 55 18.33 23.80 4.50
CA HIS A 55 18.11 24.88 3.53
C HIS A 55 19.31 25.82 3.48
N ARG A 56 19.65 26.23 2.25
CA ARG A 56 20.61 27.28 2.01
C ARG A 56 19.95 28.63 2.26
N THR A 57 20.60 29.47 3.07
CA THR A 57 20.14 30.83 3.36
C THR A 57 20.69 31.84 2.37
N ASP A 58 21.74 31.48 1.63
CA ASP A 58 22.37 32.31 0.59
C ASP A 58 21.65 32.23 -0.77
N ASN A 59 20.71 31.29 -0.91
CA ASN A 59 19.90 31.12 -2.12
C ASN A 59 18.58 30.42 -1.77
N THR A 60 17.52 31.20 -1.58
CA THR A 60 16.17 30.72 -1.28
C THR A 60 15.31 30.73 -2.55
N SER A 61 14.48 29.70 -2.73
CA SER A 61 13.53 29.63 -3.86
C SER A 61 12.08 29.91 -3.44
N THR A 62 11.86 30.23 -2.16
CA THR A 62 10.54 30.53 -1.59
C THR A 62 10.63 31.72 -0.63
N GLU A 63 9.55 32.50 -0.55
CA GLU A 63 9.42 33.62 0.39
C GLU A 63 9.03 33.16 1.80
N ASN A 64 8.38 32.00 1.92
CA ASN A 64 7.88 31.45 3.18
C ASN A 64 8.82 30.39 3.79
N GLU A 65 8.72 30.22 5.12
CA GLU A 65 9.40 29.15 5.84
C GLU A 65 8.91 27.76 5.37
N CYS A 66 9.85 26.86 5.10
CA CYS A 66 9.52 25.54 4.60
C CYS A 66 9.09 24.59 5.73
N SER A 67 7.86 24.09 5.67
CA SER A 67 7.40 22.97 6.50
C SER A 67 7.76 21.63 5.84
N PHE A 68 9.00 21.18 6.04
CA PHE A 68 9.40 19.85 5.54
C PHE A 68 8.55 18.76 6.20
N SER A 69 8.02 17.84 5.38
CA SER A 69 7.19 16.73 5.83
C SER A 69 7.84 15.39 5.50
N PRO A 70 8.21 14.58 6.52
CA PRO A 70 8.69 13.22 6.29
C PRO A 70 7.70 12.36 5.51
N VAL A 71 6.40 12.57 5.72
CA VAL A 71 5.33 11.88 4.98
C VAL A 71 5.39 12.21 3.50
N THR A 72 5.65 13.48 3.13
CA THR A 72 5.88 13.86 1.72
C THR A 72 7.12 13.18 1.16
N ALA A 73 8.21 13.14 1.93
CA ALA A 73 9.43 12.48 1.49
C ALA A 73 9.21 10.98 1.22
N ILE A 74 8.52 10.27 2.13
CA ILE A 74 8.16 8.86 1.94
C ILE A 74 7.30 8.69 0.70
N ALA A 75 6.23 9.46 0.53
CA ALA A 75 5.34 9.35 -0.63
C ALA A 75 6.08 9.55 -1.97
N LEU A 76 7.07 10.44 -2.02
CA LEU A 76 7.90 10.66 -3.20
C LEU A 76 8.94 9.55 -3.42
N ILE A 77 9.54 9.02 -2.34
CA ILE A 77 10.46 7.88 -2.40
C ILE A 77 9.74 6.65 -2.94
N LEU A 78 8.55 6.35 -2.43
CA LEU A 78 7.77 5.21 -2.89
C LEU A 78 7.45 5.31 -4.39
N ARG A 79 7.05 6.48 -4.89
CA ARG A 79 6.87 6.73 -6.33
C ARG A 79 8.14 6.49 -7.14
N GLN A 80 9.29 6.88 -6.62
CA GLN A 80 10.57 6.66 -7.29
C GLN A 80 10.95 5.17 -7.33
N GLN A 81 10.67 4.43 -6.27
CA GLN A 81 11.10 3.03 -6.14
C GLN A 81 10.12 2.03 -6.73
N LEU A 82 8.83 2.36 -6.78
CA LEU A 82 7.79 1.46 -7.27
C LEU A 82 8.08 0.85 -8.66
N PRO A 83 8.63 1.59 -9.64
CA PRO A 83 9.02 0.99 -10.94
C PRO A 83 10.06 -0.13 -10.87
N THR A 84 10.76 -0.30 -9.74
CA THR A 84 11.70 -1.42 -9.53
C THR A 84 10.98 -2.71 -9.15
N LEU A 85 9.74 -2.64 -8.67
CA LEU A 85 8.90 -3.79 -8.32
C LEU A 85 8.17 -4.31 -9.56
N GLN A 86 8.81 -5.20 -10.31
CA GLN A 86 8.23 -5.78 -11.53
C GLN A 86 7.56 -7.14 -11.32
N HIS A 87 7.81 -7.75 -10.16
CA HIS A 87 7.38 -9.11 -9.80
C HIS A 87 6.84 -9.09 -8.38
N PHE A 88 5.60 -9.51 -8.18
CA PHE A 88 4.97 -9.63 -6.85
C PHE A 88 3.70 -10.45 -6.94
N ASP A 89 3.30 -11.02 -5.80
CA ASP A 89 2.05 -11.75 -5.65
C ASP A 89 1.12 -10.97 -4.72
N LEU A 90 -0.13 -10.83 -5.14
CA LEU A 90 -1.26 -10.46 -4.29
C LEU A 90 -2.15 -11.69 -4.21
N ASP A 91 -2.86 -11.91 -3.08
CA ASP A 91 -3.54 -13.18 -2.76
C ASP A 91 -4.30 -13.84 -3.94
N ASP A 92 -4.90 -13.02 -4.80
CA ASP A 92 -5.68 -13.46 -5.95
C ASP A 92 -4.88 -13.56 -7.27
N PHE A 93 -3.77 -12.82 -7.43
CA PHE A 93 -3.04 -12.69 -8.70
C PHE A 93 -1.53 -12.52 -8.52
N SER A 94 -0.78 -13.22 -9.38
CA SER A 94 0.63 -12.98 -9.60
C SER A 94 0.83 -11.92 -10.67
N PHE A 95 1.72 -10.97 -10.41
CA PHE A 95 2.12 -9.92 -11.34
C PHE A 95 3.57 -10.15 -11.75
N ASP A 96 3.79 -10.25 -13.06
CA ASP A 96 5.09 -10.55 -13.64
C ASP A 96 5.43 -9.56 -14.75
N HIS A 97 6.68 -9.12 -14.81
CA HIS A 97 7.19 -8.13 -15.77
C HIS A 97 6.32 -6.84 -15.90
N VAL A 98 5.72 -6.38 -14.81
CA VAL A 98 4.83 -5.22 -14.88
C VAL A 98 5.58 -3.90 -15.09
N SER A 99 4.92 -2.97 -15.79
CA SER A 99 5.38 -1.59 -15.92
C SER A 99 4.42 -0.65 -15.19
N TRP A 100 4.96 0.11 -14.23
CA TRP A 100 4.19 1.05 -13.44
C TRP A 100 4.02 2.40 -14.14
N GLU A 101 2.78 2.88 -14.22
CA GLU A 101 2.42 4.26 -14.49
C GLU A 101 2.29 5.02 -13.16
N ILE A 102 3.01 6.13 -12.99
CA ILE A 102 3.04 6.92 -11.74
C ILE A 102 2.24 8.20 -11.90
N ASP A 103 1.43 8.53 -10.89
CA ASP A 103 0.57 9.74 -10.84
C ASP A 103 -0.31 9.89 -12.11
N VAL A 104 -0.87 8.77 -12.59
CA VAL A 104 -1.66 8.71 -13.83
C VAL A 104 -3.12 9.09 -13.57
N ASN A 105 -3.73 9.87 -14.48
CA ASN A 105 -5.17 10.14 -14.42
C ASN A 105 -5.95 9.03 -15.13
N LYS A 106 -6.67 8.20 -14.36
CA LYS A 106 -7.63 7.21 -14.86
C LYS A 106 -8.96 7.37 -14.13
N PHE A 107 -10.06 7.24 -14.86
CA PHE A 107 -11.41 7.33 -14.29
C PHE A 107 -11.68 8.67 -13.55
N GLY A 108 -10.99 9.74 -13.94
CA GLY A 108 -11.09 11.05 -13.29
C GLY A 108 -10.37 11.13 -11.93
N ILE A 109 -9.53 10.15 -11.61
CA ILE A 109 -8.77 10.03 -10.36
C ILE A 109 -7.28 9.98 -10.71
N ILE A 110 -6.45 10.70 -9.94
CA ILE A 110 -4.99 10.61 -10.05
C ILE A 110 -4.54 9.42 -9.20
N ILE A 111 -4.10 8.33 -9.82
CA ILE A 111 -3.65 7.12 -9.15
C ILE A 111 -2.13 7.21 -8.92
N GLY A 112 -1.68 6.95 -7.68
CA GLY A 112 -0.27 7.07 -7.30
C GLY A 112 0.64 6.09 -8.03
N GLY A 113 0.20 4.84 -8.17
CA GLY A 113 0.83 3.83 -9.04
C GLY A 113 -0.23 2.95 -9.68
N TYR A 114 -0.16 2.74 -10.99
CA TYR A 114 -1.05 1.85 -11.72
C TYR A 114 -0.21 0.86 -12.53
N ALA A 115 -0.59 -0.41 -12.53
CA ALA A 115 0.00 -1.41 -13.41
C ALA A 115 -1.06 -2.38 -13.91
N GLN A 116 -0.76 -2.98 -15.06
CA GLN A 116 -1.52 -4.09 -15.61
C GLN A 116 -0.54 -5.21 -15.95
N ASP A 117 -0.85 -6.43 -15.50
CA ASP A 117 -0.13 -7.64 -15.89
C ASP A 117 -0.26 -7.84 -17.42
N PRO A 118 0.86 -7.93 -18.17
CA PRO A 118 0.83 -8.12 -19.61
C PRO A 118 0.09 -9.40 -20.05
N ILE A 119 0.10 -10.46 -19.23
CA ILE A 119 -0.40 -11.79 -19.60
C ILE A 119 -1.85 -11.97 -19.15
N GLY A 120 -2.12 -11.99 -17.85
CA GLY A 120 -3.43 -12.18 -17.24
C GLY A 120 -4.34 -10.95 -17.32
N LYS A 121 -3.79 -9.79 -17.72
CA LYS A 121 -4.51 -8.50 -17.83
C LYS A 121 -5.09 -7.98 -16.51
N HIS A 122 -4.72 -8.59 -15.40
CA HIS A 122 -5.07 -8.14 -14.06
C HIS A 122 -4.46 -6.77 -13.78
N THR A 123 -5.22 -5.94 -13.08
CA THR A 123 -4.89 -4.55 -12.83
C THR A 123 -4.69 -4.31 -11.35
N VAL A 124 -3.77 -3.41 -11.05
CA VAL A 124 -3.52 -2.95 -9.69
C VAL A 124 -3.39 -1.44 -9.67
N ALA A 125 -4.02 -0.81 -8.69
CA ALA A 125 -3.83 0.58 -8.33
C ALA A 125 -3.30 0.69 -6.91
N ILE A 126 -2.38 1.62 -6.71
CA ILE A 126 -1.80 1.96 -5.41
C ILE A 126 -2.09 3.43 -5.11
N ASP A 127 -2.78 3.67 -4.00
CA ASP A 127 -2.81 4.96 -3.33
C ASP A 127 -1.53 5.17 -2.54
N ILE A 128 -0.79 6.21 -2.94
CA ILE A 128 0.41 6.70 -2.27
C ILE A 128 0.11 8.14 -1.81
N PRO A 129 -0.59 8.33 -0.69
CA PRO A 129 -1.17 9.60 -0.32
C PRO A 129 -0.10 10.63 0.10
N PHE A 130 -0.34 11.89 -0.29
CA PHE A 130 0.39 13.03 0.23
C PHE A 130 -0.28 13.55 1.53
N PRO A 131 0.44 14.32 2.36
CA PRO A 131 -0.18 14.94 3.53
C PRO A 131 -1.38 15.80 3.14
N GLY A 132 -2.53 15.52 3.74
CA GLY A 132 -3.76 16.27 3.52
C GLY A 132 -4.44 16.03 2.16
N SER A 133 -3.93 15.11 1.33
CA SER A 133 -4.69 14.68 0.15
C SER A 133 -5.93 13.88 0.59
N LYS A 134 -7.03 14.05 -0.14
CA LYS A 134 -8.18 13.15 0.02
C LYS A 134 -7.77 11.76 -0.47
N THR A 135 -8.17 10.73 0.26
CA THR A 135 -8.11 9.34 -0.22
C THR A 135 -8.89 9.22 -1.51
N PHE A 136 -8.50 8.29 -2.40
CA PHE A 136 -9.24 8.06 -3.63
C PHE A 136 -10.68 7.68 -3.35
N ASP A 137 -11.56 8.07 -4.26
CA ASP A 137 -12.94 7.61 -4.28
C ASP A 137 -12.93 6.15 -4.75
N ILE A 138 -12.70 5.24 -3.80
CA ILE A 138 -12.51 3.81 -4.04
C ILE A 138 -13.72 3.24 -4.80
N ASP A 139 -14.92 3.77 -4.56
CA ASP A 139 -16.16 3.34 -5.21
C ASP A 139 -16.13 3.50 -6.74
N LYS A 140 -15.34 4.46 -7.26
CA LYS A 140 -15.14 4.63 -8.71
C LYS A 140 -14.09 3.69 -9.30
N LEU A 141 -13.17 3.19 -8.48
CA LEU A 141 -12.08 2.33 -8.92
C LEU A 141 -12.43 0.85 -8.85
N ILE A 142 -13.26 0.45 -7.87
CA ILE A 142 -13.70 -0.93 -7.69
C ILE A 142 -14.19 -1.56 -9.02
N PRO A 143 -15.01 -0.92 -9.86
CA PRO A 143 -15.49 -1.54 -11.10
C PRO A 143 -14.44 -1.81 -12.18
N GLU A 144 -13.30 -1.13 -12.10
CA GLU A 144 -12.33 -1.06 -13.20
C GLU A 144 -10.97 -1.67 -12.84
N ILE A 145 -10.72 -1.92 -11.55
CA ILE A 145 -9.42 -2.33 -11.04
C ILE A 145 -9.55 -3.56 -10.16
N ASP A 146 -8.78 -4.61 -10.44
CA ASP A 146 -8.86 -5.88 -9.71
C ASP A 146 -8.34 -5.74 -8.27
N ASN A 147 -7.21 -5.05 -8.09
CA ASN A 147 -6.56 -4.86 -6.79
C ASN A 147 -6.35 -3.38 -6.48
N ILE A 148 -6.89 -2.91 -5.36
CA ILE A 148 -6.70 -1.54 -4.89
C ILE A 148 -5.92 -1.58 -3.58
N LEU A 149 -4.74 -1.00 -3.59
CA LEU A 149 -3.82 -0.94 -2.45
C LEU A 149 -3.78 0.49 -1.92
N THR A 150 -3.75 0.66 -0.61
CA THR A 150 -3.56 1.96 0.03
C THR A 150 -2.39 1.90 1.00
N ILE A 151 -1.37 2.73 0.78
CA ILE A 151 -0.18 2.80 1.64
C ILE A 151 -0.37 3.84 2.74
N ASN A 152 -0.17 3.44 3.99
CA ASN A 152 -0.22 4.34 5.14
C ASN A 152 1.11 5.10 5.33
N THR A 153 1.36 6.10 4.48
CA THR A 153 2.60 6.91 4.50
C THR A 153 2.84 7.64 5.84
N ASN A 154 1.77 7.97 6.57
CA ASN A 154 1.86 8.54 7.92
C ASN A 154 2.47 7.55 8.91
N MET A 155 2.03 6.29 8.87
CA MET A 155 2.55 5.27 9.77
C MET A 155 4.02 4.96 9.49
N ILE A 156 4.41 4.86 8.21
CA ILE A 156 5.82 4.68 7.83
C ILE A 156 6.68 5.82 8.38
N ALA A 157 6.28 7.06 8.11
CA ALA A 157 7.00 8.24 8.57
C ALA A 157 7.09 8.31 10.11
N ASN A 158 6.01 7.96 10.81
CA ASN A 158 6.00 7.94 12.27
C ASN A 158 6.94 6.87 12.80
N THR A 159 6.94 5.66 12.23
CA THR A 159 7.84 4.57 12.64
C THR A 159 9.31 4.96 12.46
N LEU A 160 9.66 5.54 11.30
CA LEU A 160 11.05 5.88 10.97
C LEU A 160 11.58 7.14 11.67
N TYR A 161 10.71 8.11 11.96
CA TYR A 161 11.11 9.44 12.44
C TYR A 161 10.48 9.80 13.79
N THR A 162 10.19 8.80 14.65
CA THR A 162 9.71 9.03 16.01
C THR A 162 10.61 10.01 16.78
N LYS A 163 10.00 10.91 17.56
CA LYS A 163 10.73 11.96 18.29
C LYS A 163 11.72 11.46 19.36
N ASN A 164 11.63 10.19 19.76
CA ASN A 164 12.33 9.65 20.93
C ASN A 164 13.56 8.79 20.57
N SER A 165 13.85 8.59 19.29
CA SER A 165 15.00 7.80 18.84
C SER A 165 15.83 8.57 17.83
N LYS A 166 17.13 8.27 17.75
CA LYS A 166 17.98 8.78 16.68
C LYS A 166 17.52 8.08 15.38
N PRO A 167 17.01 8.81 14.38
CA PRO A 167 16.53 8.19 13.17
C PRO A 167 17.66 7.46 12.47
N GLU A 168 17.38 6.24 12.04
CA GLU A 168 18.25 5.52 11.12
C GLU A 168 18.29 6.26 9.77
N LEU A 169 19.49 6.39 9.20
CA LEU A 169 19.69 7.07 7.93
C LEU A 169 19.61 6.03 6.82
N LEU A 170 18.39 5.85 6.30
CA LEU A 170 18.09 4.89 5.25
C LEU A 170 18.26 5.51 3.86
N ARG A 171 18.55 4.67 2.88
CA ARG A 171 18.46 4.96 1.45
C ARG A 171 17.02 4.84 0.95
N PRO A 172 16.69 5.44 -0.20
CA PRO A 172 15.37 5.28 -0.82
C PRO A 172 14.95 3.82 -1.05
N ASP A 173 15.86 2.95 -1.50
CA ASP A 173 15.62 1.53 -1.72
C ASP A 173 15.41 0.76 -0.41
N GLU A 174 16.16 1.11 0.65
CA GLU A 174 15.97 0.52 1.98
C GLU A 174 14.60 0.88 2.57
N ILE A 175 14.10 2.09 2.34
CA ILE A 175 12.71 2.46 2.73
C ILE A 175 11.68 1.60 1.99
N PHE A 176 11.89 1.39 0.69
CA PHE A 176 10.98 0.57 -0.10
C PHE A 176 11.02 -0.89 0.34
N GLN A 177 12.20 -1.41 0.66
CA GLN A 177 12.36 -2.74 1.23
C GLN A 177 11.62 -2.88 2.57
N LEU A 178 11.74 -1.88 3.46
CA LEU A 178 10.99 -1.88 4.73
C LEU A 178 9.47 -1.88 4.51
N LEU A 179 8.98 -1.22 3.45
CA LEU A 179 7.56 -1.29 3.09
C LEU A 179 7.14 -2.72 2.76
N LEU A 180 7.92 -3.43 1.95
CA LEU A 180 7.64 -4.82 1.59
C LEU A 180 7.72 -5.75 2.82
N GLU A 181 8.69 -5.53 3.70
CA GLU A 181 8.85 -6.32 4.93
C GLU A 181 7.74 -6.07 5.98
N ASN A 182 7.10 -4.90 5.94
CA ASN A 182 6.02 -4.51 6.86
C ASN A 182 4.67 -4.39 6.15
N TRP A 183 4.49 -5.13 5.04
CA TRP A 183 3.35 -5.02 4.14
C TRP A 183 1.99 -5.08 4.86
N GLU A 184 1.77 -6.13 5.68
CA GLU A 184 0.52 -6.36 6.42
C GLU A 184 0.16 -5.21 7.37
N SER A 185 1.17 -4.49 7.87
CA SER A 185 0.95 -3.34 8.73
C SER A 185 0.71 -2.08 7.92
N TRP A 186 1.49 -1.84 6.87
CA TRP A 186 1.55 -0.53 6.20
C TRP A 186 0.67 -0.40 4.96
N VAL A 187 0.12 -1.51 4.46
CA VAL A 187 -0.71 -1.53 3.26
C VAL A 187 -2.06 -2.16 3.55
N THR A 188 -3.12 -1.49 3.13
CA THR A 188 -4.47 -2.05 3.09
C THR A 188 -4.78 -2.48 1.66
N MET A 189 -5.21 -3.72 1.49
CA MET A 189 -5.68 -4.25 0.21
C MET A 189 -7.21 -4.32 0.21
N LEU A 190 -7.82 -3.77 -0.84
CA LEU A 190 -9.23 -3.89 -1.14
C LEU A 190 -9.38 -4.62 -2.47
N HIS A 191 -10.13 -5.71 -2.44
CA HIS A 191 -10.43 -6.50 -3.62
C HIS A 191 -11.69 -5.93 -4.28
N SER A 192 -11.66 -5.79 -5.61
CA SER A 192 -12.90 -5.50 -6.32
C SER A 192 -13.85 -6.68 -6.21
N SER A 193 -15.04 -6.45 -5.66
CA SER A 193 -16.09 -7.47 -5.56
C SER A 193 -16.63 -7.93 -6.93
N ILE A 194 -16.21 -7.31 -8.03
CA ILE A 194 -16.79 -7.50 -9.37
C ILE A 194 -16.12 -8.65 -10.14
N THR A 195 -14.92 -9.08 -9.74
CA THR A 195 -14.25 -10.23 -10.38
C THR A 195 -14.92 -11.57 -10.05
N ILE A 196 -15.76 -11.61 -8.99
CA ILE A 196 -16.58 -12.78 -8.65
C ILE A 196 -17.83 -12.84 -9.54
N GLU A 197 -18.54 -11.72 -9.76
CA GLU A 197 -19.77 -11.72 -10.57
C GLU A 197 -19.52 -11.97 -12.07
N LYS A 198 -18.42 -11.45 -12.64
CA LYS A 198 -18.09 -11.69 -14.07
C LYS A 198 -17.74 -13.15 -14.38
N ASN A 199 -17.19 -13.90 -13.41
CA ASN A 199 -16.94 -15.33 -13.57
C ASN A 199 -18.18 -16.18 -13.30
N GLU A 200 -19.16 -15.68 -12.56
CA GLU A 200 -20.47 -16.33 -12.36
C GLU A 200 -21.42 -16.13 -13.55
N GLU A 201 -21.41 -14.98 -14.23
CA GLU A 201 -22.23 -14.75 -15.44
C GLU A 201 -21.80 -15.64 -16.62
N ILE A 202 -20.50 -15.89 -16.79
CA ILE A 202 -19.99 -16.77 -17.86
C ILE A 202 -20.37 -18.24 -17.59
N LYS A 203 -20.41 -18.67 -16.32
CA LYS A 203 -20.87 -20.02 -15.94
C LYS A 203 -22.39 -20.16 -16.05
N HIS A 204 -23.16 -19.12 -15.71
CA HIS A 204 -24.63 -19.19 -15.75
C HIS A 204 -25.21 -19.27 -17.17
N ILE A 205 -24.53 -18.77 -18.21
CA ILE A 205 -24.99 -18.87 -19.62
C ILE A 205 -24.91 -20.32 -20.15
N GLU A 206 -23.95 -21.11 -19.68
CA GLU A 206 -23.79 -22.51 -20.12
C GLU A 206 -24.80 -23.45 -19.44
N GLU A 207 -25.23 -23.14 -18.20
CA GLU A 207 -26.21 -23.95 -17.47
C GLU A 207 -27.68 -23.63 -17.84
N HIS A 208 -27.99 -22.38 -18.22
CA HIS A 208 -29.38 -21.93 -18.44
C HIS A 208 -30.07 -22.43 -19.72
N LYS A 209 -29.38 -23.19 -20.59
CA LYS A 209 -30.02 -23.78 -21.78
C LYS A 209 -30.83 -25.05 -21.50
N LEU A 210 -30.70 -25.66 -20.32
CA LEU A 210 -31.27 -26.99 -20.09
C LEU A 210 -32.54 -27.02 -19.23
N GLU A 211 -32.83 -26.02 -18.40
CA GLU A 211 -33.92 -26.15 -17.42
C GLU A 211 -34.71 -24.84 -17.22
N SER A 212 -35.66 -24.58 -18.11
CA SER A 212 -36.76 -23.63 -17.83
C SER A 212 -38.07 -24.14 -18.45
N ILE A 213 -38.58 -25.22 -17.86
CA ILE A 213 -40.02 -25.49 -17.78
C ILE A 213 -40.44 -25.17 -16.35
N ASN A 214 -41.43 -24.28 -16.25
CA ASN A 214 -42.30 -23.97 -15.10
C ASN A 214 -41.81 -22.93 -14.07
N ASN A 215 -42.27 -21.71 -14.35
CA ASN A 215 -43.28 -20.96 -13.59
C ASN A 215 -42.99 -20.53 -12.14
N GLU A 216 -42.78 -19.22 -12.03
CA GLU A 216 -43.51 -18.26 -11.18
C GLU A 216 -44.01 -18.74 -9.80
N THR A 217 -43.43 -18.23 -8.71
CA THR A 217 -44.07 -17.17 -7.90
C THR A 217 -43.16 -16.66 -6.77
N HIS A 218 -43.08 -15.32 -6.69
CA HIS A 218 -42.91 -14.46 -5.50
C HIS A 218 -42.05 -14.94 -4.31
N LYS A 219 -40.93 -14.24 -4.04
CA LYS A 219 -40.82 -13.20 -2.99
C LYS A 219 -39.38 -12.70 -2.83
N GLN A 220 -39.33 -11.41 -2.47
CA GLN A 220 -38.26 -10.69 -1.80
C GLN A 220 -37.23 -11.57 -1.06
N ILE A 221 -35.94 -11.22 -1.18
CA ILE A 221 -34.97 -11.00 -0.08
C ILE A 221 -33.52 -11.21 -0.58
N GLN A 222 -32.69 -10.25 -0.21
CA GLN A 222 -31.22 -10.24 -0.11
C GLN A 222 -30.56 -11.58 0.27
N ASN A 223 -29.42 -11.97 -0.32
CA ASN A 223 -28.21 -12.41 0.40
C ASN A 223 -27.17 -13.12 -0.47
N THR A 224 -25.93 -12.64 -0.38
CA THR A 224 -24.66 -13.33 -0.65
C THR A 224 -24.49 -14.52 0.31
N LYS A 225 -24.11 -15.70 -0.21
CA LYS A 225 -23.95 -16.93 0.57
C LYS A 225 -22.51 -17.11 1.04
N PHE A 226 -22.17 -16.45 2.13
CA PHE A 226 -20.97 -16.74 2.92
C PHE A 226 -21.05 -18.16 3.52
N SER A 227 -19.92 -18.88 3.66
CA SER A 227 -19.94 -20.20 4.30
C SER A 227 -19.97 -20.08 5.81
N LEU A 228 -20.91 -20.80 6.43
CA LEU A 228 -21.01 -20.86 7.89
C LEU A 228 -19.80 -21.63 8.45
N CYS A 229 -19.33 -21.14 9.58
CA CYS A 229 -18.20 -21.66 10.32
C CYS A 229 -18.40 -23.14 10.61
N ALA A 230 -17.48 -24.00 10.19
CA ALA A 230 -17.49 -25.44 10.41
C ALA A 230 -17.43 -25.85 11.90
N CYS A 231 -17.07 -24.93 12.80
CA CYS A 231 -17.05 -25.18 14.25
C CYS A 231 -18.40 -24.96 14.93
N CYS A 232 -19.16 -23.92 14.57
CA CYS A 232 -20.44 -23.59 15.23
C CYS A 232 -21.66 -23.63 14.30
N ASN A 233 -21.44 -23.56 13.00
CA ASN A 233 -22.44 -23.49 11.92
C ASN A 233 -23.44 -22.32 12.07
N GLU A 234 -23.10 -21.29 12.84
CA GLU A 234 -23.97 -20.16 13.16
C GLU A 234 -23.47 -18.81 12.61
N HIS A 235 -22.16 -18.64 12.46
CA HIS A 235 -21.53 -17.41 11.97
C HIS A 235 -20.70 -17.67 10.72
N TYR A 236 -20.56 -16.69 9.83
CA TYR A 236 -19.72 -16.85 8.65
C TYR A 236 -18.24 -16.89 9.00
N GLY A 237 -17.49 -17.77 8.33
CA GLY A 237 -16.08 -17.90 8.59
C GLY A 237 -15.27 -16.78 7.95
N SER A 238 -14.15 -16.47 8.60
CA SER A 238 -13.19 -15.45 8.14
C SER A 238 -11.74 -15.90 8.32
N PHE A 239 -11.53 -17.11 8.85
CA PHE A 239 -10.23 -17.71 9.10
C PHE A 239 -10.15 -19.11 8.46
N GLY A 240 -9.00 -19.41 7.86
CA GLY A 240 -8.76 -20.72 7.25
C GLY A 240 -9.69 -21.04 6.09
N LYS A 241 -9.78 -20.14 5.10
CA LYS A 241 -10.69 -20.22 3.93
C LYS A 241 -12.18 -20.15 4.29
N GLU A 242 -12.57 -19.11 5.02
CA GLU A 242 -13.96 -18.92 5.49
C GLU A 242 -14.56 -20.13 6.25
N LEU A 243 -13.68 -21.03 6.73
CA LEU A 243 -14.05 -22.27 7.40
C LEU A 243 -14.39 -22.02 8.85
N LEU A 244 -13.74 -21.05 9.49
CA LEU A 244 -13.90 -20.76 10.91
C LEU A 244 -14.13 -19.28 11.14
N CYS A 245 -15.10 -18.94 11.99
CA CYS A 245 -15.34 -17.55 12.39
C CYS A 245 -14.33 -17.10 13.45
N SER A 246 -14.17 -15.78 13.56
CA SER A 246 -13.25 -15.13 14.48
C SER A 246 -13.46 -15.51 15.96
N GLU A 247 -14.70 -15.75 16.39
CA GLU A 247 -15.02 -16.11 17.79
C GLU A 247 -14.63 -17.54 18.14
N CYS A 248 -14.94 -18.52 17.28
CA CYS A 248 -14.56 -19.92 17.50
C CYS A 248 -13.04 -20.08 17.56
N VAL A 249 -12.31 -19.34 16.71
CA VAL A 249 -10.84 -19.32 16.73
C VAL A 249 -10.31 -18.80 18.07
N ARG A 250 -10.81 -17.67 18.60
CA ARG A 250 -10.33 -17.12 19.89
C ARG A 250 -10.66 -18.00 21.09
N LYS A 251 -11.79 -18.71 21.06
CA LYS A 251 -12.25 -19.54 22.19
C LYS A 251 -11.46 -20.84 22.34
N HIS A 252 -11.08 -21.47 21.23
CA HIS A 252 -10.56 -22.83 21.24
C HIS A 252 -9.05 -22.93 20.96
N VAL A 253 -8.43 -21.91 20.36
CA VAL A 253 -6.97 -21.87 20.17
C VAL A 253 -6.27 -21.47 21.48
N GLY A 254 -5.29 -22.27 21.90
CA GLY A 254 -4.56 -22.18 23.18
C GLY A 254 -5.17 -23.01 24.33
N SER A 255 -6.47 -23.32 24.27
CA SER A 255 -7.19 -24.08 25.30
C SER A 255 -7.50 -25.52 24.87
N THR A 256 -8.02 -25.71 23.65
CA THR A 256 -8.44 -27.01 23.09
C THR A 256 -7.51 -27.47 21.96
N TYR A 257 -7.04 -26.52 21.14
CA TYR A 257 -6.05 -26.73 20.08
C TYR A 257 -4.82 -25.87 20.38
N LYS A 258 -3.60 -26.34 20.12
CA LYS A 258 -2.37 -25.63 20.52
C LYS A 258 -2.14 -24.35 19.72
N ASN A 259 -2.58 -24.28 18.47
CA ASN A 259 -2.52 -23.10 17.62
C ASN A 259 -3.61 -23.12 16.52
N LEU A 260 -3.78 -22.00 15.81
CA LEU A 260 -4.80 -21.84 14.76
C LEU A 260 -4.59 -22.83 13.60
N THR A 261 -3.35 -23.16 13.25
CA THR A 261 -3.04 -24.13 12.18
C THR A 261 -3.51 -25.55 12.52
N GLU A 262 -3.37 -25.97 13.77
CA GLU A 262 -3.89 -27.26 14.25
C GLU A 262 -5.42 -27.31 14.19
N MET A 263 -6.08 -26.23 14.64
CA MET A 263 -7.53 -26.11 14.61
C MET A 263 -8.09 -26.09 13.17
N ILE A 264 -7.47 -25.32 12.26
CA ILE A 264 -7.87 -25.28 10.84
C ILE A 264 -7.71 -26.67 10.21
N ARG A 265 -6.58 -27.35 10.43
CA ARG A 265 -6.38 -28.72 9.92
C ARG A 265 -7.46 -29.67 10.41
N PHE A 266 -7.83 -29.60 11.69
CA PHE A 266 -8.88 -30.47 12.25
C PHE A 266 -10.22 -30.32 11.53
N TYR A 267 -10.67 -29.09 11.25
CA TYR A 267 -11.94 -28.84 10.56
C TYR A 267 -11.85 -28.91 9.03
N SER A 268 -10.64 -28.88 8.46
CA SER A 268 -10.45 -28.94 7.00
C SER A 268 -10.49 -30.37 6.44
N TYR A 269 -10.35 -31.40 7.27
CA TYR A 269 -10.37 -32.81 6.87
C TYR A 269 -11.66 -33.54 7.25
N ARG A 270 -12.72 -32.81 7.57
CA ARG A 270 -14.01 -33.33 8.05
C ARG A 270 -15.13 -32.88 7.11
#